data_AF-A0A7V5CAH8-F1
#
_entry.id   AF-A0A7V5CAH8-F1
#
_cell.length_a   1.000
_cell.length_b   1.000
_cell.length_c   1.000
_cell.angle_alpha   90.00
_cell.angle_beta   90.00
_cell.angle_gamma   90.00
#
_symmetry.space_group_name_H-M   'P 1'
#
loop_
_entity.id
_entity.type
_entity.pdbx_description
1 polymer ?
#
loop_
_entity_poly.entity_id
_entity_poly.type
_entity_poly.pdbx_seq_one_letter_code
_entity_poly.pdbx_strand_id
1 'polypeptide(L)'
;MIFALTSYFLIALTTLVALSLMILKIGHSLAACPDSPLSVRPATLTVTTGFVALGAGGVVLIGACIPAMDLPLASELFLGLGIASIALGLGFSHAIATLRAVTTPLPPPAPRMGPWEPRVNADRRDQ
;
A
#
# COMPACT_ATOMS: atom_id res chain seq x y z
N MET A 1 -0.66 33.36 5.43
CA MET A 1 0.16 32.38 4.67
C MET A 1 0.96 31.45 5.57
N ILE A 2 1.88 31.93 6.43
CA ILE A 2 2.68 31.04 7.31
C ILE A 2 1.82 30.08 8.15
N PHE A 3 0.77 30.58 8.82
CA PHE A 3 -0.13 29.71 9.59
C PHE A 3 -0.80 28.61 8.76
N ALA A 4 -1.16 28.89 7.50
CA ALA A 4 -1.80 27.91 6.62
C ALA A 4 -0.80 26.85 6.13
N LEU A 5 0.42 27.25 5.79
CA LEU A 5 1.48 26.31 5.42
C LEU A 5 1.87 25.41 6.61
N THR A 6 1.99 25.98 7.81
CA THR A 6 2.34 25.20 9.01
C THR A 6 1.22 24.21 9.36
N SER A 7 -0.05 24.62 9.33
CA SER A 7 -1.17 23.72 9.61
C SER A 7 -1.31 22.63 8.54
N TYR A 8 -1.12 22.98 7.26
CA TYR A 8 -1.08 22.01 6.15
C TYR A 8 -0.02 20.94 6.39
N PHE A 9 1.23 21.34 6.63
CA PHE A 9 2.33 20.40 6.86
C PHE A 9 2.08 19.51 8.08
N LEU A 10 1.56 20.07 9.18
CA LEU A 10 1.24 19.29 10.37
C LEU A 10 0.17 18.23 10.08
N ILE A 11 -0.93 18.59 9.42
CA ILE A 11 -2.01 17.64 9.14
C ILE A 11 -1.55 16.60 8.10
N ALA A 12 -0.82 17.01 7.07
CA ALA A 12 -0.33 16.12 6.03
C ALA A 12 0.74 15.14 6.56
N LEU A 13 1.67 15.58 7.38
CA LEU A 13 2.68 14.70 8.00
C LEU A 13 2.05 13.76 9.04
N THR A 14 1.12 14.25 9.86
CA THR A 14 0.44 13.37 10.84
C THR A 14 -0.37 12.29 10.15
N THR A 15 -1.08 12.60 9.05
CA THR A 15 -1.78 11.60 8.24
C THR A 15 -0.83 10.62 7.56
N LEU A 16 0.29 11.09 6.98
CA LEU A 16 1.32 10.24 6.40
C LEU A 16 1.90 9.25 7.43
N VAL A 17 2.25 9.74 8.63
CA VAL A 17 2.77 8.91 9.73
C VAL A 17 1.71 7.91 10.18
N ALA A 18 0.46 8.34 10.38
CA ALA A 18 -0.63 7.46 10.80
C ALA A 18 -0.85 6.31 9.81
N LEU A 19 -0.87 6.61 8.50
CA LEU A 19 -1.01 5.60 7.45
C LEU A 19 0.21 4.66 7.41
N SER A 20 1.42 5.19 7.58
CA SER A 20 2.64 4.38 7.61
C SER A 20 2.65 3.40 8.78
N LEU A 21 2.22 3.83 9.97
CA LEU A 21 2.05 2.97 11.13
C LEU A 21 0.98 1.89 10.90
N MET A 22 -0.12 2.23 10.23
CA MET A 22 -1.13 1.25 9.82
C MET A 22 -0.54 0.17 8.90
N ILE A 23 0.27 0.54 7.90
CA ILE A 23 0.95 -0.44 7.01
C ILE A 23 1.84 -1.38 7.83
N LEU A 24 2.67 -0.83 8.72
CA LEU A 24 3.57 -1.61 9.57
C LEU A 24 2.79 -2.55 10.51
N LYS A 25 1.68 -2.07 11.08
CA LYS A 25 0.81 -2.88 11.95
C LYS A 25 0.19 -4.05 11.18
N ILE A 26 -0.26 -3.82 9.95
CA ILE A 26 -0.79 -4.87 9.07
C ILE A 26 0.31 -5.90 8.75
N GLY A 27 1.51 -5.44 8.35
CA GLY A 27 2.62 -6.35 8.07
C GLY A 27 3.07 -7.16 9.28
N HIS A 28 3.04 -6.58 10.47
CA HIS A 28 3.33 -7.30 11.71
C HIS A 28 2.28 -8.40 12.00
N SER A 29 0.99 -8.09 11.83
CA SER A 29 -0.08 -9.08 11.97
C SER A 29 0.03 -10.22 10.95
N LEU A 30 0.41 -9.92 9.71
CA LEU A 30 0.61 -10.94 8.67
C LEU A 30 1.84 -11.81 8.94
N ALA A 31 2.91 -11.24 9.47
CA ALA A 31 4.13 -11.97 9.81
C ALA A 31 4.02 -12.82 11.09
N ALA A 32 2.95 -12.69 11.86
CA ALA A 32 2.70 -13.49 13.06
C ALA A 32 2.03 -14.84 12.75
N CYS A 33 1.50 -15.03 11.54
CA CYS A 33 0.89 -16.30 11.12
C CYS A 33 1.97 -17.36 10.85
N PRO A 34 1.81 -18.62 11.34
CA PRO A 34 2.80 -19.69 11.15
C PRO A 34 3.02 -20.08 9.68
N ASP A 35 2.02 -19.87 8.82
CA ASP A 35 2.09 -20.13 7.36
C ASP A 35 2.55 -18.91 6.53
N SER A 36 3.00 -17.84 7.18
CA SER A 36 3.40 -16.64 6.46
C SER A 36 4.79 -16.80 5.80
N PRO A 37 4.97 -16.34 4.54
CA PRO A 37 6.25 -16.48 3.87
C PRO A 37 7.33 -15.64 4.57
N LEU A 38 8.58 -16.14 4.62
CA LEU A 38 9.70 -15.41 5.24
C LEU A 38 9.96 -14.02 4.61
N SER A 39 9.38 -13.75 3.43
CA SER A 39 9.45 -12.49 2.70
C SER A 39 8.51 -11.39 3.23
N VAL A 40 7.54 -11.67 4.12
CA VAL A 40 6.54 -10.66 4.56
C VAL A 40 7.20 -9.46 5.24
N ARG A 41 8.16 -9.68 6.16
CA ARG A 41 8.83 -8.60 6.89
C ARG A 41 9.65 -7.67 5.99
N PRO A 42 10.61 -8.15 5.17
CA PRO A 42 11.37 -7.27 4.29
C PRO A 42 10.49 -6.59 3.23
N ALA A 43 9.45 -7.26 2.75
CA ALA A 43 8.50 -6.66 1.81
C ALA A 43 7.69 -5.53 2.46
N THR A 44 7.20 -5.73 3.69
CA THR A 44 6.51 -4.68 4.45
C THR A 44 7.39 -3.44 4.59
N LEU A 45 8.63 -3.60 5.05
CA LEU A 45 9.56 -2.48 5.23
C LEU A 45 9.80 -1.74 3.93
N THR A 46 10.07 -2.46 2.83
CA THR A 46 10.34 -1.85 1.52
C THR A 46 9.14 -1.04 1.02
N VAL A 47 7.93 -1.59 1.13
CA VAL A 47 6.69 -0.92 0.73
C VAL A 47 6.43 0.31 1.60
N THR A 48 6.59 0.20 2.93
CA THR A 48 6.43 1.34 3.84
C THR A 48 7.45 2.44 3.55
N THR A 49 8.72 2.11 3.34
CA THR A 49 9.77 3.10 3.02
C THR A 49 9.44 3.84 1.72
N GLY A 50 8.99 3.12 0.68
CA GLY A 50 8.55 3.74 -0.57
C GLY A 50 7.36 4.69 -0.37
N PHE A 51 6.36 4.26 0.40
CA PHE A 51 5.20 5.10 0.72
C PHE A 51 5.58 6.38 1.49
N VAL A 52 6.48 6.27 2.48
CA VAL A 52 6.97 7.43 3.23
C VAL A 52 7.76 8.38 2.34
N ALA A 53 8.68 7.87 1.52
CA ALA A 53 9.51 8.68 0.65
C ALA A 53 8.67 9.43 -0.41
N LEU A 54 7.76 8.71 -1.09
CA LEU A 54 6.86 9.31 -2.09
C LEU A 54 5.83 10.24 -1.44
N GLY A 55 5.26 9.83 -0.31
CA GLY A 55 4.28 10.62 0.43
C GLY A 55 4.87 11.94 0.95
N ALA A 56 6.06 11.91 1.55
CA ALA A 56 6.76 13.11 1.99
C ALA A 56 7.08 14.04 0.82
N GLY A 57 7.59 13.50 -0.29
CA GLY A 57 7.85 14.28 -1.51
C GLY A 57 6.59 14.92 -2.08
N GLY A 58 5.48 14.18 -2.14
CA GLY A 58 4.18 14.68 -2.61
C GLY A 58 3.62 15.79 -1.72
N VAL A 59 3.70 15.65 -0.40
CA VAL A 59 3.27 16.69 0.56
C VAL A 59 4.10 17.96 0.39
N VAL A 60 5.42 17.85 0.26
CA VAL A 60 6.30 19.01 0.02
C VAL A 60 5.97 19.67 -1.31
N LEU A 61 5.76 18.89 -2.37
CA LEU A 61 5.45 19.42 -3.70
C LEU A 61 4.11 20.17 -3.73
N ILE A 62 3.06 19.61 -3.12
CA ILE A 62 1.76 20.28 -3.01
C ILE A 62 1.90 21.55 -2.18
N GLY A 63 2.58 21.49 -1.04
CA GLY A 63 2.83 22.64 -0.18
C GLY A 63 3.58 23.78 -0.87
N ALA A 64 4.55 23.44 -1.73
CA ALA A 64 5.29 24.41 -2.54
C ALA A 64 4.42 25.09 -3.61
N CYS A 65 3.34 24.43 -4.05
CA CYS A 65 2.41 24.96 -5.06
C CYS A 65 1.36 25.90 -4.46
N ILE A 66 1.03 25.75 -3.16
CA ILE A 66 0.06 26.59 -2.44
C ILE A 66 0.28 28.10 -2.66
N PRO A 67 1.48 28.68 -2.43
CA PRO A 67 1.67 30.14 -2.56
C PRO A 67 1.56 30.66 -4.00
N ALA A 68 1.54 29.78 -5.00
CA ALA A 68 1.36 30.17 -6.40
C ALA A 68 -0.11 30.25 -6.81
N MET A 69 -1.03 29.80 -5.95
CA MET A 69 -2.46 29.89 -6.16
C MET A 69 -2.92 31.25 -5.60
N ASP A 70 -3.61 32.07 -6.39
CA ASP A 70 -4.13 33.38 -5.93
C ASP A 70 -5.57 33.19 -5.41
N LEU A 71 -5.72 32.38 -4.36
CA LEU A 71 -7.02 31.97 -3.82
C LEU A 71 -7.20 32.47 -2.38
N PRO A 72 -8.46 32.53 -1.88
CA PRO A 72 -8.67 32.80 -0.46
C PRO A 72 -8.06 31.70 0.41
N LEU A 73 -7.46 32.10 1.52
CA LEU A 73 -6.63 31.25 2.41
C LEU A 73 -7.34 29.94 2.82
N ALA A 74 -8.64 29.97 3.04
CA ALA A 74 -9.43 28.79 3.41
C ALA A 74 -9.52 27.78 2.25
N SER A 75 -9.81 28.25 1.03
CA SER A 75 -9.93 27.37 -0.14
C SER A 75 -8.61 26.73 -0.54
N GLU A 76 -7.49 27.45 -0.43
CA GLU A 76 -6.16 26.90 -0.69
C GLU A 76 -5.83 25.73 0.25
N LEU A 77 -6.09 25.93 1.54
CA LEU A 77 -5.83 24.93 2.56
C LEU A 77 -6.69 23.68 2.32
N PHE A 78 -8.00 23.85 2.09
CA PHE A 78 -8.90 22.72 1.84
C PHE A 78 -8.55 21.98 0.54
N LEU A 79 -8.19 22.71 -0.52
CA LEU A 79 -7.84 22.10 -1.80
C LEU A 79 -6.51 21.34 -1.70
N GLY A 80 -5.46 21.95 -1.15
CA GLY A 80 -4.16 21.31 -0.97
C GLY A 80 -4.26 20.09 -0.04
N LEU A 81 -5.02 20.20 1.04
CA LEU A 81 -5.24 19.10 1.97
C LEU A 81 -6.09 17.98 1.36
N GLY A 82 -7.11 18.32 0.57
CA GLY A 82 -7.93 17.37 -0.17
C GLY A 82 -7.12 16.57 -1.20
N ILE A 83 -6.30 17.25 -2.00
CA ILE A 83 -5.42 16.60 -2.98
C ILE A 83 -4.41 15.70 -2.26
N ALA A 84 -3.76 16.19 -1.19
CA ALA A 84 -2.80 15.41 -0.43
C ALA A 84 -3.44 14.17 0.20
N SER A 85 -4.63 14.30 0.80
CA SER A 85 -5.31 13.17 1.44
C SER A 85 -5.79 12.12 0.44
N ILE A 86 -6.27 12.51 -0.75
CA ILE A 86 -6.58 11.56 -1.84
C ILE A 86 -5.31 10.84 -2.30
N ALA A 87 -4.23 11.58 -2.56
CA ALA A 87 -2.96 10.98 -3.01
C ALA A 87 -2.38 10.00 -1.97
N LEU A 88 -2.42 10.36 -0.69
CA LEU A 88 -1.98 9.50 0.41
C LEU A 88 -2.88 8.26 0.56
N GLY A 89 -4.19 8.41 0.45
CA GLY A 89 -5.15 7.29 0.51
C GLY A 89 -4.98 6.31 -0.65
N LEU A 90 -4.75 6.81 -1.87
CA LEU A 90 -4.45 5.98 -3.04
C LEU A 90 -3.11 5.25 -2.89
N GLY A 91 -2.06 5.94 -2.46
CA GLY A 91 -0.75 5.32 -2.18
C GLY A 91 -0.82 4.23 -1.11
N PHE A 92 -1.57 4.47 -0.04
CA PHE A 92 -1.80 3.50 1.03
C PHE A 92 -2.55 2.25 0.52
N SER A 93 -3.59 2.44 -0.29
CA SER A 93 -4.35 1.34 -0.88
C SER A 93 -3.48 0.48 -1.80
N HIS A 94 -2.64 1.12 -2.63
CA HIS A 94 -1.68 0.41 -3.47
C HIS A 94 -0.64 -0.35 -2.64
N ALA A 95 -0.12 0.26 -1.57
CA ALA A 95 0.83 -0.38 -0.66
C ALA A 95 0.24 -1.66 -0.05
N ILE A 96 -1.02 -1.64 0.40
CA ILE A 96 -1.71 -2.83 0.92
C ILE A 96 -1.90 -3.89 -0.16
N ALA A 97 -2.28 -3.50 -1.38
CA ALA A 97 -2.46 -4.44 -2.48
C ALA A 97 -1.14 -5.16 -2.81
N THR A 98 -0.02 -4.43 -2.87
CA THR A 98 1.32 -5.00 -3.06
C THR A 98 1.70 -5.93 -1.91
N LEU A 99 1.40 -5.55 -0.66
CA LEU A 99 1.65 -6.39 0.51
C LEU A 99 0.85 -7.71 0.44
N ARG A 100 -0.43 -7.64 0.05
CA ARG A 100 -1.27 -8.84 -0.11
C ARG A 100 -0.77 -9.75 -1.22
N ALA A 101 -0.31 -9.17 -2.32
CA ALA A 101 0.25 -9.92 -3.44
C ALA A 101 1.47 -10.75 -3.04
N VAL A 102 2.36 -10.21 -2.18
CA VAL A 102 3.54 -10.96 -1.70
C VAL A 102 3.21 -11.97 -0.60
N THR A 103 2.11 -11.79 0.13
CA THR A 103 1.69 -12.70 1.20
C THR A 103 0.80 -13.85 0.71
N THR A 104 0.22 -13.73 -0.49
CA THR A 104 -0.69 -14.74 -1.02
C THR A 104 0.14 -15.94 -1.51
N PRO A 105 -0.08 -17.15 -0.97
CA PRO A 105 0.64 -18.35 -1.42
C PRO A 105 0.41 -18.59 -2.92
N LEU A 106 1.48 -18.90 -3.65
CA LEU A 106 1.35 -19.30 -5.05
C LEU A 106 0.58 -20.63 -5.09
N PRO A 107 -0.40 -20.80 -6.00
CA PRO A 107 -1.05 -22.10 -6.19
C PRO A 107 0.02 -23.18 -6.38
N PRO A 108 -0.16 -24.38 -5.78
CA PRO A 108 0.78 -25.47 -6.00
C PRO A 108 0.92 -25.68 -7.52
N PRO A 109 2.14 -25.91 -8.03
CA PRO A 109 2.34 -26.15 -9.45
C PRO A 109 1.39 -27.26 -9.88
N ALA A 110 0.68 -27.05 -11.00
CA ALA A 110 -0.20 -28.06 -11.54
C ALA A 110 0.56 -29.39 -11.58
N PRO A 111 -0.07 -30.53 -11.19
CA PRO A 111 0.57 -31.82 -11.28
C PRO A 111 1.21 -31.93 -12.65
N ARG A 112 2.54 -32.12 -12.70
CA ARG A 112 3.23 -32.43 -13.95
C ARG A 112 2.69 -33.79 -14.36
N MET A 113 1.59 -33.81 -15.10
CA MET A 113 1.15 -35.01 -15.80
C MET A 113 2.31 -35.39 -16.71
N GLY A 114 2.95 -36.51 -16.37
CA GLY A 114 3.96 -37.08 -17.24
C GLY A 114 3.31 -37.37 -18.60
N PRO A 115 4.06 -37.34 -19.72
CA PRO A 115 3.51 -37.65 -21.06
C PRO A 115 2.81 -39.01 -21.19
N TRP A 116 2.83 -39.85 -20.16
CA TRP A 116 2.41 -41.24 -20.20
C TRP A 116 1.44 -41.67 -19.08
N GLU A 117 0.93 -40.79 -18.19
CA GLU A 117 -0.06 -41.21 -17.20
C GLU A 117 -1.36 -41.69 -17.90
N PRO A 118 -1.67 -43.01 -17.89
CA PRO A 118 -2.82 -43.52 -18.61
C PRO A 118 -4.07 -43.29 -17.75
N ARG A 119 -5.18 -42.87 -18.39
CA ARG A 119 -6.50 -42.72 -17.77
C ARG A 119 -7.09 -44.08 -17.37
N VAL A 120 -6.49 -44.78 -16.40
CA VAL A 120 -6.88 -46.14 -15.99
C VAL A 120 -8.13 -46.18 -15.09
N ASN A 121 -8.68 -45.03 -14.68
CA ASN A 121 -9.80 -44.98 -13.74
C ASN A 121 -11.12 -44.41 -14.29
N ALA A 122 -11.26 -44.22 -15.61
CA ALA A 122 -12.53 -43.82 -16.20
C ALA A 122 -13.51 -45.00 -16.42
N ASP A 123 -13.03 -46.25 -16.38
CA ASP A 123 -13.78 -47.44 -16.81
C ASP A 123 -14.20 -48.36 -15.65
N ARG A 124 -13.87 -48.00 -14.40
CA ARG A 124 -14.15 -48.84 -13.21
C ARG A 124 -15.37 -48.39 -12.39
N ARG A 125 -16.31 -47.68 -13.02
CA ARG A 125 -17.58 -47.28 -12.40
C ARG A 125 -18.81 -48.01 -12.95
N ASP A 126 -18.63 -48.95 -13.87
CA ASP A 126 -19.72 -49.67 -14.54
C ASP A 126 -19.68 -51.20 -14.36
N GLN A 127 -18.99 -51.73 -13.34
CA GLN A 127 -19.04 -53.16 -12.97
C GLN A 127 -19.53 -53.37 -11.53
#